data_AF-A0A5M6CMB3-F1
#
_entry.id   AF-A0A5M6CMB3-F1
#
_cell.length_a   1.000
_cell.length_b   1.000
_cell.length_c   1.000
_cell.angle_alpha   90.00
_cell.angle_beta   90.00
_cell.angle_gamma   90.00
#
_symmetry.space_group_name_H-M   'P 1'
#
loop_
_entity.id
_entity.type
_entity.pdbx_description
1 polymer ?
#
loop_
_entity_poly.entity_id
_entity_poly.type
_entity_poly.pdbx_seq_one_letter_code
_entity_poly.pdbx_strand_id
1 'polypeptide(L)'
;MKKTILFLFSSIACFSSFAQKRIYVNEYLNIGVGARGLGMAGATSATTSDVYSAYWNPAGLTGMESDVQAGLMHAEYFAGIFKYDYGAVAIPLKDKKRAIGISFIRFATDNIPYTLDYVQPDGSFDDSKLKEFSAGDYAVFLSYAQKLSLFKKNPLIETSIGGNAKIIYRNVGSMANAWGFGMDLGFQMKYKSWRFGLTAKDITTSYTAWSFHLNDHEKEVFGKTGNEIPIKSYEVMMPRLNFGVAHTFLKPDNDFQVLAELGFDVTTDGKRSTLIASNPISIDPKMGVEASYKNTIFLRAGVGNFYRALDNSDTLNVKKYTVFQPSIGVGFKVKSFAIDYAFTSLQMQDNPLMSHVISIRLDIMKAKKKPADSNSSPLPVTPKPDVKGTN
;
A
#
# COMPACT_ATOMS: atom_id res chain seq x y z
N MET A 1 -10.19 -38.69 0.01
CA MET A 1 -9.97 -37.22 -0.06
C MET A 1 -8.73 -36.70 0.68
N LYS A 2 -7.83 -37.55 1.23
CA LYS A 2 -6.58 -37.09 1.88
C LYS A 2 -5.32 -37.16 0.98
N LYS A 3 -5.37 -37.89 -0.13
CA LYS A 3 -4.21 -38.06 -1.04
C LYS A 3 -4.15 -37.04 -2.18
N THR A 4 -5.25 -36.35 -2.48
CA THR A 4 -5.31 -35.34 -3.56
C THR A 4 -4.74 -33.98 -3.15
N ILE A 5 -4.67 -33.69 -1.84
CA ILE A 5 -4.07 -32.44 -1.31
C ILE A 5 -2.54 -32.49 -1.36
N LEU A 6 -1.94 -33.69 -1.37
CA LEU A 6 -0.48 -33.84 -1.40
C LEU A 6 0.11 -33.61 -2.80
N PHE A 7 -0.70 -33.72 -3.86
CA PHE A 7 -0.24 -33.50 -5.23
C PHE A 7 -0.24 -32.03 -5.66
N LEU A 8 -1.02 -31.17 -4.99
CA LEU A 8 -1.06 -29.73 -5.30
C LEU A 8 0.12 -28.95 -4.67
N PHE A 9 0.83 -29.55 -3.71
CA PHE A 9 1.99 -28.95 -3.05
C PHE A 9 3.33 -29.28 -3.74
N SER A 10 3.35 -30.18 -4.73
CA SER A 10 4.57 -30.63 -5.40
C SER A 10 4.90 -29.90 -6.71
N SER A 11 4.06 -28.95 -7.15
CA SER A 11 4.17 -28.30 -8.47
C SER A 11 4.82 -26.93 -8.45
N ILE A 12 5.26 -26.42 -7.29
CA ILE A 12 6.09 -25.21 -7.21
C ILE A 12 7.53 -25.63 -7.55
N ALA A 13 7.74 -25.99 -8.82
CA ALA A 13 9.07 -26.08 -9.39
C ALA A 13 9.61 -24.65 -9.50
N CYS A 14 10.55 -24.34 -8.62
CA CYS A 14 11.26 -23.07 -8.56
C CYS A 14 12.10 -22.94 -9.85
N PHE A 15 11.58 -22.23 -10.86
CA PHE A 15 12.41 -21.75 -11.95
C PHE A 15 13.34 -20.68 -11.40
N SER A 16 14.56 -21.08 -11.06
CA SER A 16 15.64 -20.14 -10.77
C SER A 16 16.12 -19.56 -12.10
N SER A 17 15.44 -18.51 -12.57
CA SER A 17 15.98 -17.67 -13.63
C SER A 17 17.17 -16.89 -13.07
N PHE A 18 18.28 -16.85 -13.82
CA PHE A 18 19.40 -15.95 -13.56
C PHE A 18 18.97 -14.49 -13.83
N ALA A 19 18.10 -13.96 -12.97
CA ALA A 19 17.82 -12.54 -12.94
C ALA A 19 18.77 -11.86 -11.93
N GLN A 20 19.17 -10.62 -12.20
CA GLN A 20 19.95 -9.84 -11.25
C GLN A 20 19.13 -9.66 -9.96
N LYS A 21 19.51 -10.36 -8.88
CA LYS A 21 18.99 -10.13 -7.54
C LYS A 21 19.52 -8.77 -7.07
N ARG A 22 18.79 -7.71 -7.38
CA ARG A 22 19.09 -6.35 -6.93
C ARG A 22 18.28 -6.07 -5.67
N ILE A 23 18.94 -5.59 -4.62
CA ILE A 23 18.26 -5.09 -3.41
C ILE A 23 17.56 -3.78 -3.82
N TYR A 24 16.37 -3.51 -3.25
CA TYR A 24 15.58 -2.28 -3.50
C TYR A 24 14.80 -2.19 -4.84
N VAL A 25 14.49 -3.33 -5.46
CA VAL A 25 13.56 -3.37 -6.61
C VAL A 25 12.15 -2.99 -6.16
N ASN A 26 11.49 -2.09 -6.91
CA ASN A 26 10.13 -1.59 -6.65
C ASN A 26 9.93 -1.04 -5.22
N GLU A 27 10.94 -0.36 -4.65
CA GLU A 27 10.92 0.09 -3.24
C GLU A 27 9.82 1.14 -2.96
N TYR A 28 9.30 1.82 -3.99
CA TYR A 28 8.11 2.69 -3.86
C TYR A 28 6.87 1.96 -3.29
N LEU A 29 6.82 0.63 -3.42
CA LEU A 29 5.78 -0.23 -2.83
C LEU A 29 5.96 -0.49 -1.33
N ASN A 30 7.03 0.03 -0.71
CA ASN A 30 7.29 -0.10 0.72
C ASN A 30 7.21 1.22 1.48
N ILE A 31 6.98 2.35 0.80
CA ILE A 31 6.88 3.67 1.44
C ILE A 31 5.75 3.69 2.47
N GLY A 32 4.59 3.09 2.15
CA GLY A 32 3.41 3.11 3.00
C GLY A 32 2.33 4.05 2.48
N VAL A 33 1.05 3.69 2.64
CA VAL A 33 -0.07 4.52 2.17
C VAL A 33 -1.00 4.94 3.31
N GLY A 34 -1.68 6.07 3.13
CA GLY A 34 -2.65 6.60 4.08
C GLY A 34 -1.96 7.28 5.28
N ALA A 35 -2.40 8.50 5.60
CA ALA A 35 -1.77 9.29 6.65
C ALA A 35 -1.92 8.64 8.04
N ARG A 36 -3.01 7.92 8.32
CA ARG A 36 -3.14 7.13 9.56
C ARG A 36 -1.99 6.15 9.75
N GLY A 37 -1.67 5.37 8.71
CA GLY A 37 -0.62 4.36 8.80
C GLY A 37 0.78 4.96 8.86
N LEU A 38 1.02 6.01 8.06
CA LEU A 38 2.29 6.72 8.04
C LEU A 38 2.54 7.52 9.33
N GLY A 39 1.51 8.05 9.98
CA GLY A 39 1.59 8.68 11.30
C GLY A 39 1.83 7.70 12.46
N MET A 40 1.74 6.40 12.19
CA MET A 40 2.11 5.29 13.09
C MET A 40 3.39 4.57 12.61
N ALA A 41 4.24 5.24 11.81
CA ALA A 41 5.46 4.69 11.21
C ALA A 41 5.25 3.37 10.42
N GLY A 42 4.06 3.15 9.87
CA GLY A 42 3.70 1.93 9.14
C GLY A 42 3.39 0.71 10.02
N ALA A 43 3.29 0.87 11.34
CA ALA A 43 2.88 -0.19 12.28
C ALA A 43 1.35 -0.37 12.24
N THR A 44 0.82 -1.00 11.18
CA THR A 44 -0.63 -1.16 10.97
C THR A 44 -1.07 -2.54 10.47
N SER A 45 -0.16 -3.50 10.29
CA SER A 45 -0.48 -4.82 9.77
C SER A 45 -1.56 -5.54 10.59
N ALA A 46 -1.58 -5.34 11.91
CA ALA A 46 -2.56 -5.95 12.82
C ALA A 46 -3.86 -5.14 12.97
N THR A 47 -3.81 -3.83 12.77
CA THR A 47 -4.94 -2.93 13.09
C THR A 47 -5.67 -2.36 11.88
N THR A 48 -5.10 -2.45 10.69
CA THR A 48 -5.76 -1.98 9.47
C THR A 48 -7.09 -2.69 9.25
N SER A 49 -8.14 -1.93 8.97
CA SER A 49 -9.52 -2.42 8.87
C SER A 49 -10.39 -1.60 7.92
N ASP A 50 -9.78 -0.88 6.98
CA ASP A 50 -10.44 0.02 6.03
C ASP A 50 -9.91 -0.19 4.60
N VAL A 51 -10.29 0.68 3.67
CA VAL A 51 -9.85 0.64 2.26
C VAL A 51 -8.33 0.60 2.08
N TYR A 52 -7.54 1.20 2.98
CA TYR A 52 -6.07 1.17 2.94
C TYR A 52 -5.50 -0.21 3.34
N SER A 53 -6.32 -1.12 3.88
CA SER A 53 -5.93 -2.51 4.15
C SER A 53 -5.46 -3.24 2.90
N ALA A 54 -5.95 -2.86 1.72
CA ALA A 54 -5.49 -3.41 0.45
C ALA A 54 -3.96 -3.35 0.31
N TYR A 55 -3.31 -2.30 0.83
CA TYR A 55 -1.85 -2.17 0.83
C TYR A 55 -1.16 -2.81 2.05
N TRP A 56 -1.71 -2.58 3.25
CA TRP A 56 -1.03 -2.93 4.52
C TRP A 56 -1.18 -4.41 4.88
N ASN A 57 -2.42 -4.92 4.83
CA ASN A 57 -2.77 -6.31 5.08
C ASN A 57 -4.16 -6.58 4.50
N PRO A 58 -4.27 -7.26 3.34
CA PRO A 58 -5.56 -7.39 2.65
C PRO A 58 -6.63 -8.10 3.48
N ALA A 59 -6.28 -8.90 4.48
CA ALA A 59 -7.24 -9.50 5.41
C ALA A 59 -8.08 -8.45 6.17
N GLY A 60 -7.52 -7.26 6.39
CA GLY A 60 -8.17 -6.13 7.05
C GLY A 60 -9.39 -5.58 6.30
N LEU A 61 -9.53 -5.83 4.99
CA LEU A 61 -10.72 -5.42 4.23
C LEU A 61 -12.02 -6.02 4.78
N THR A 62 -11.94 -7.15 5.50
CA THR A 62 -13.10 -7.76 6.17
C THR A 62 -13.58 -7.00 7.40
N GLY A 63 -12.79 -6.04 7.90
CA GLY A 63 -13.12 -5.16 9.01
C GLY A 63 -13.90 -3.91 8.62
N MET A 64 -14.13 -3.67 7.32
CA MET A 64 -14.94 -2.53 6.85
C MET A 64 -16.39 -2.64 7.31
N GLU A 65 -16.89 -1.60 7.96
CA GLU A 65 -18.27 -1.55 8.46
C GLU A 65 -19.26 -1.03 7.42
N SER A 66 -18.82 -0.10 6.55
CA SER A 66 -19.68 0.50 5.52
C SER A 66 -19.97 -0.43 4.34
N ASP A 67 -20.84 -0.02 3.42
CA ASP A 67 -21.18 -0.82 2.24
C ASP A 67 -20.23 -0.60 1.08
N VAL A 68 -19.60 0.58 1.01
CA VAL A 68 -18.49 0.91 0.12
C VAL A 68 -17.55 1.84 0.89
N GLN A 69 -16.25 1.69 0.69
CA GLN A 69 -15.26 2.70 1.07
C GLN A 69 -14.48 3.16 -0.15
N ALA A 70 -14.20 4.46 -0.20
CA ALA A 70 -13.23 5.04 -1.12
C ALA A 70 -12.18 5.79 -0.31
N GLY A 71 -10.92 5.72 -0.72
CA GLY A 71 -9.81 6.41 -0.05
C GLY A 71 -8.86 7.01 -1.06
N LEU A 72 -8.36 8.20 -0.75
CA LEU A 72 -7.32 8.88 -1.52
C LEU A 72 -6.23 9.37 -0.57
N MET A 73 -4.98 9.33 -1.01
CA MET A 73 -3.83 9.91 -0.31
C MET A 73 -2.94 10.62 -1.32
N HIS A 74 -2.36 11.74 -0.88
CA HIS A 74 -1.34 12.47 -1.59
C HIS A 74 -0.20 12.83 -0.62
N ALA A 75 1.03 12.72 -1.10
CA ALA A 75 2.23 13.15 -0.39
C ALA A 75 3.23 13.76 -1.38
N GLU A 76 3.93 14.79 -0.91
CA GLU A 76 5.04 15.41 -1.61
C GLU A 76 6.35 15.07 -0.88
N TYR A 77 7.25 14.39 -1.58
CA TYR A 77 8.54 13.96 -1.08
C TYR A 77 9.67 14.75 -1.73
N PHE A 78 10.80 14.86 -1.01
CA PHE A 78 11.99 15.59 -1.45
C PHE A 78 11.68 17.02 -1.86
N ALA A 79 10.97 17.77 -0.99
CA ALA A 79 10.54 19.14 -1.24
C ALA A 79 9.69 19.31 -2.52
N GLY A 80 8.82 18.32 -2.81
CA GLY A 80 7.87 18.39 -3.94
C GLY A 80 8.40 17.83 -5.26
N ILE A 81 9.64 17.35 -5.31
CA ILE A 81 10.19 16.72 -6.52
C ILE A 81 9.40 15.46 -6.86
N PHE A 82 9.14 14.60 -5.86
CA PHE A 82 8.37 13.38 -6.08
C PHE A 82 6.98 13.49 -5.47
N LYS A 83 5.98 13.09 -6.25
CA LYS A 83 4.58 12.97 -5.81
C LYS A 83 4.25 11.51 -5.59
N TYR A 84 3.65 11.21 -4.45
CA TYR A 84 3.18 9.88 -4.12
C TYR A 84 1.68 9.89 -3.88
N ASP A 85 0.95 9.19 -4.73
CA ASP A 85 -0.50 9.16 -4.77
C ASP A 85 -1.00 7.73 -4.52
N TYR A 86 -2.07 7.61 -3.74
CA TYR A 86 -2.81 6.37 -3.60
C TYR A 86 -4.30 6.64 -3.78
N GLY A 87 -4.97 5.73 -4.50
CA GLY A 87 -6.42 5.75 -4.62
C GLY A 87 -6.99 4.35 -4.56
N ALA A 88 -8.12 4.19 -3.88
CA ALA A 88 -8.72 2.88 -3.68
C ALA A 88 -10.23 2.93 -3.49
N VAL A 89 -10.88 1.85 -3.91
CA VAL A 89 -12.29 1.56 -3.62
C VAL A 89 -12.40 0.11 -3.17
N ALA A 90 -13.15 -0.13 -2.10
CA ALA A 90 -13.41 -1.46 -1.60
C ALA A 90 -14.87 -1.64 -1.18
N ILE A 91 -15.37 -2.86 -1.36
CA ILE A 91 -16.79 -3.21 -1.22
C ILE A 91 -16.89 -4.53 -0.46
N PRO A 92 -17.48 -4.53 0.76
CA PRO A 92 -17.94 -5.75 1.39
C PRO A 92 -19.02 -6.44 0.56
N LEU A 93 -18.90 -7.76 0.38
CA LEU A 93 -19.93 -8.55 -0.28
C LEU A 93 -21.17 -8.69 0.62
N LYS A 94 -22.28 -9.18 0.04
CA LYS A 94 -23.60 -9.24 0.69
C LYS A 94 -23.60 -9.94 2.06
N ASP A 95 -22.70 -10.89 2.28
CA ASP A 95 -22.62 -11.65 3.53
C ASP A 95 -21.81 -10.94 4.64
N LYS A 96 -21.19 -9.78 4.35
CA LYS A 96 -20.29 -9.03 5.23
C LYS A 96 -19.14 -9.87 5.81
N LYS A 97 -18.87 -11.03 5.21
CA LYS A 97 -17.76 -11.93 5.55
C LYS A 97 -16.66 -11.85 4.51
N ARG A 98 -16.96 -11.35 3.32
CA ARG A 98 -16.02 -11.19 2.22
C ARG A 98 -15.96 -9.73 1.79
N ALA A 99 -14.85 -9.32 1.24
CA ALA A 99 -14.67 -8.01 0.64
C ALA A 99 -13.79 -8.11 -0.62
N ILE A 100 -14.05 -7.23 -1.57
CA ILE A 100 -13.21 -7.01 -2.74
C ILE A 100 -12.75 -5.56 -2.77
N GLY A 101 -11.60 -5.31 -3.38
CA GLY A 101 -11.11 -3.95 -3.57
C GLY A 101 -10.22 -3.83 -4.80
N ILE A 102 -10.15 -2.60 -5.31
CA ILE A 102 -9.15 -2.18 -6.27
C ILE A 102 -8.41 -0.99 -5.68
N SER A 103 -7.09 -0.98 -5.80
CA SER A 103 -6.30 0.18 -5.44
C SER A 103 -5.18 0.44 -6.43
N PHE A 104 -4.71 1.68 -6.44
CA PHE A 104 -3.72 2.21 -7.35
C PHE A 104 -2.70 3.03 -6.56
N ILE A 105 -1.43 2.86 -6.89
CA ILE A 105 -0.31 3.66 -6.41
C ILE A 105 0.35 4.33 -7.61
N ARG A 106 0.71 5.60 -7.46
CA ARG A 106 1.60 6.33 -8.37
C ARG A 106 2.71 6.98 -7.55
N PHE A 107 3.95 6.75 -7.94
CA PHE A 107 5.12 7.47 -7.46
C PHE A 107 5.83 8.07 -8.67
N ALA A 108 5.83 9.38 -8.82
CA ALA A 108 6.32 10.00 -10.04
C ALA A 108 6.95 11.37 -9.80
N THR A 109 7.84 11.73 -10.70
CA THR A 109 8.38 13.07 -10.85
C THR A 109 8.13 13.53 -12.28
N ASP A 110 7.76 14.80 -12.39
CA ASP A 110 7.57 15.47 -13.67
C ASP A 110 8.77 16.41 -13.92
N ASN A 111 8.86 16.98 -15.12
CA ASN A 111 9.81 18.04 -15.47
C ASN A 111 11.30 17.69 -15.22
N ILE A 112 11.69 16.44 -15.46
CA ILE A 112 13.10 16.04 -15.42
C ILE A 112 13.80 16.67 -16.65
N PRO A 113 14.86 17.47 -16.48
CA PRO A 113 15.61 18.02 -17.59
C PRO A 113 16.26 16.92 -18.43
N TYR A 114 15.95 16.90 -19.73
CA TYR A 114 16.59 16.06 -20.73
C TYR A 114 17.74 16.85 -21.36
N THR A 115 18.96 16.53 -20.93
CA THR A 115 20.16 17.33 -21.24
C THR A 115 21.05 16.74 -22.35
N LEU A 116 20.58 15.70 -23.05
CA LEU A 116 21.38 15.02 -24.06
C LEU A 116 21.89 15.97 -25.15
N ASP A 117 21.03 16.91 -25.56
CA ASP A 117 21.30 17.89 -26.61
C ASP A 117 21.54 19.31 -26.06
N TYR A 118 21.57 19.47 -24.74
CA TYR A 118 21.68 20.79 -24.10
C TYR A 118 23.10 21.35 -24.18
N VAL A 119 24.12 20.48 -24.09
CA VAL A 119 25.53 20.86 -24.21
C VAL A 119 25.99 20.59 -25.63
N GLN A 120 26.37 21.64 -26.34
CA GLN A 120 26.79 21.58 -27.73
C GLN A 120 28.25 21.09 -27.86
N PRO A 121 28.69 20.62 -29.04
CA PRO A 121 30.06 20.14 -29.24
C PRO A 121 31.16 21.17 -28.96
N ASP A 122 30.85 22.47 -29.04
CA ASP A 122 31.76 23.58 -28.73
C ASP A 122 31.75 23.97 -27.24
N GLY A 123 30.98 23.25 -26.41
CA GLY A 123 30.83 23.51 -24.98
C GLY A 123 29.82 24.62 -24.65
N SER A 124 29.15 25.21 -25.64
CA SER A 124 28.07 26.16 -25.40
C SER A 124 26.78 25.47 -24.93
N PHE A 125 25.93 26.22 -24.24
CA PHE A 125 24.61 25.76 -23.80
C PHE A 125 23.53 26.28 -24.74
N ASP A 126 22.60 25.41 -25.12
CA ASP A 126 21.47 25.74 -26.00
C ASP A 126 20.14 25.43 -25.30
N ASP A 127 19.58 26.46 -24.65
CA ASP A 127 18.30 26.35 -23.93
C ASP A 127 17.14 25.91 -24.84
N SER A 128 17.22 26.16 -26.16
CA SER A 128 16.18 25.74 -27.10
C SER A 128 16.10 24.21 -27.27
N LYS A 129 17.17 23.50 -26.88
CA LYS A 129 17.26 22.04 -26.91
C LYS A 129 16.99 21.40 -25.55
N LEU A 130 16.80 22.18 -24.50
CA LEU A 130 16.42 21.68 -23.19
C LEU A 130 14.97 21.19 -23.25
N LYS A 131 14.81 19.87 -23.21
CA LYS A 131 13.50 19.22 -23.16
C LYS A 131 13.24 18.71 -21.76
N GLU A 132 11.99 18.36 -21.47
CA GLU A 132 11.62 17.75 -20.20
C GLU A 132 10.97 16.39 -20.44
N PHE A 133 11.17 15.47 -19.50
CA PHE A 133 10.45 14.20 -19.46
C PHE A 133 10.00 13.87 -18.04
N SER A 134 9.10 12.90 -17.92
CA SER A 134 8.63 12.39 -16.63
C SER A 134 9.07 10.95 -16.42
N ALA A 135 9.20 10.56 -15.16
CA ALA A 135 9.41 9.18 -14.76
C ALA A 135 8.35 8.81 -13.72
N GLY A 136 7.77 7.62 -13.87
CA GLY A 136 6.64 7.19 -13.06
C GLY A 136 6.66 5.70 -12.78
N ASP A 137 6.42 5.38 -11.51
CA ASP A 137 6.24 4.04 -10.99
C ASP A 137 4.78 3.86 -10.55
N TYR A 138 4.13 2.82 -11.06
CA TYR A 138 2.70 2.59 -10.89
C TYR A 138 2.44 1.16 -10.44
N ALA A 139 1.44 0.99 -9.56
CA ALA A 139 0.94 -0.32 -9.24
C ALA A 139 -0.58 -0.34 -9.07
N VAL A 140 -1.21 -1.40 -9.58
CA VAL A 140 -2.61 -1.72 -9.35
C VAL A 140 -2.69 -2.99 -8.51
N PHE A 141 -3.56 -2.97 -7.49
CA PHE A 141 -3.84 -4.11 -6.64
C PHE A 141 -5.30 -4.51 -6.81
N LEU A 142 -5.53 -5.78 -7.10
CA LEU A 142 -6.83 -6.42 -7.05
C LEU A 142 -6.89 -7.26 -5.79
N SER A 143 -7.74 -6.85 -4.85
CA SER A 143 -7.77 -7.41 -3.50
C SER A 143 -9.02 -8.24 -3.27
N TYR A 144 -8.86 -9.37 -2.59
CA TYR A 144 -9.95 -10.18 -2.06
C TYR A 144 -9.65 -10.55 -0.61
N ALA A 145 -10.67 -10.51 0.25
CA ALA A 145 -10.53 -10.88 1.65
C ALA A 145 -11.76 -11.63 2.16
N GLN A 146 -11.55 -12.50 3.14
CA GLN A 146 -12.59 -13.34 3.73
C GLN A 146 -12.34 -13.65 5.21
N LYS A 147 -13.40 -13.54 6.02
CA LYS A 147 -13.42 -14.03 7.40
C LYS A 147 -13.32 -15.55 7.41
N LEU A 148 -12.40 -16.06 8.21
CA LEU A 148 -12.21 -17.48 8.44
C LEU A 148 -12.97 -17.92 9.69
N SER A 149 -13.35 -19.19 9.71
CA SER A 149 -13.96 -19.84 10.88
C SER A 149 -13.04 -20.94 11.41
N LEU A 150 -11.78 -20.60 11.68
CA LEU A 150 -10.78 -21.53 12.22
C LEU A 150 -11.11 -21.94 13.67
N PHE A 151 -11.59 -20.99 14.47
CA PHE A 151 -11.87 -21.18 15.90
C PHE A 151 -13.36 -21.13 16.23
N LYS A 152 -14.20 -21.88 15.50
CA LYS A 152 -15.68 -21.88 15.69
C LYS A 152 -16.16 -22.10 17.13
N LYS A 153 -15.36 -22.81 17.94
CA LYS A 153 -15.69 -23.10 19.35
C LYS A 153 -15.44 -21.92 20.29
N ASN A 154 -14.67 -20.91 19.87
CA ASN A 154 -14.39 -19.73 20.67
C ASN A 154 -14.82 -18.46 19.89
N PRO A 155 -16.02 -17.91 20.15
CA PRO A 155 -16.53 -16.75 19.43
C PRO A 155 -15.73 -15.48 19.69
N LEU A 156 -14.83 -15.48 20.67
CA LEU A 156 -13.95 -14.34 20.97
C LEU A 156 -12.77 -14.23 20.00
N ILE A 157 -12.54 -15.24 19.15
CA ILE A 157 -11.46 -15.26 18.17
C ILE A 157 -12.03 -15.01 16.79
N GLU A 158 -11.76 -13.82 16.24
CA GLU A 158 -12.06 -13.49 14.86
C GLU A 158 -10.79 -13.69 14.03
N THR A 159 -10.92 -14.33 12.87
CA THR A 159 -9.79 -14.53 11.94
C THR A 159 -10.21 -14.14 10.54
N SER A 160 -9.28 -13.59 9.77
CA SER A 160 -9.47 -13.25 8.36
C SER A 160 -8.22 -13.55 7.56
N ILE A 161 -8.43 -13.83 6.28
CA ILE A 161 -7.37 -13.95 5.28
C ILE A 161 -7.70 -13.01 4.13
N GLY A 162 -6.68 -12.53 3.44
CA GLY A 162 -6.84 -11.81 2.19
C GLY A 162 -5.66 -12.02 1.28
N GLY A 163 -5.79 -11.57 0.04
CA GLY A 163 -4.71 -11.59 -0.93
C GLY A 163 -4.88 -10.51 -1.98
N ASN A 164 -3.76 -10.16 -2.59
CA ASN A 164 -3.68 -9.21 -3.69
C ASN A 164 -3.07 -9.88 -4.91
N ALA A 165 -3.64 -9.59 -6.09
CA ALA A 165 -2.90 -9.66 -7.35
C ALA A 165 -2.40 -8.25 -7.68
N LYS A 166 -1.11 -8.12 -7.98
CA LYS A 166 -0.42 -6.85 -8.20
C LYS A 166 0.05 -6.78 -9.64
N ILE A 167 -0.24 -5.65 -10.29
CA ILE A 167 0.26 -5.31 -11.63
C ILE A 167 1.11 -4.07 -11.47
N ILE A 168 2.35 -4.12 -11.92
CA ILE A 168 3.33 -3.05 -11.84
C ILE A 168 3.58 -2.52 -13.25
N TYR A 169 3.56 -1.21 -13.39
CA TYR A 169 3.98 -0.53 -14.60
C TYR A 169 4.97 0.57 -14.24
N ARG A 170 6.05 0.70 -15.00
CA ARG A 170 7.06 1.74 -14.78
C ARG A 170 7.39 2.39 -16.11
N ASN A 171 7.71 3.68 -16.10
CA ASN A 171 8.18 4.37 -17.29
C ASN A 171 9.27 5.41 -16.95
N VAL A 172 10.18 5.61 -17.89
CA VAL A 172 11.21 6.65 -17.85
C VAL A 172 11.19 7.36 -19.19
N GLY A 173 10.43 8.46 -19.26
CA GLY A 173 10.20 9.22 -20.49
C GLY A 173 9.75 8.34 -21.65
N SER A 174 10.28 8.61 -22.84
CA SER A 174 10.17 7.75 -24.02
C SER A 174 11.20 6.61 -24.06
N MET A 175 12.20 6.63 -23.16
CA MET A 175 13.39 5.78 -23.25
C MET A 175 13.12 4.34 -22.79
N ALA A 176 12.28 4.13 -21.78
CA ALA A 176 12.06 2.80 -21.23
C ALA A 176 10.71 2.64 -20.54
N ASN A 177 10.19 1.42 -20.55
CA ASN A 177 9.04 1.03 -19.75
C ASN A 177 9.21 -0.39 -19.19
N ALA A 178 8.51 -0.67 -18.09
CA ALA A 178 8.57 -1.97 -17.43
C ALA A 178 7.18 -2.47 -17.05
N TRP A 179 7.02 -3.80 -17.09
CA TRP A 179 5.84 -4.48 -16.59
C TRP A 179 6.23 -5.54 -15.57
N GLY A 180 5.49 -5.61 -14.47
CA GLY A 180 5.71 -6.63 -13.45
C GLY A 180 4.44 -7.13 -12.81
N PHE A 181 4.54 -8.27 -12.17
CA PHE A 181 3.42 -8.94 -11.51
C PHE A 181 3.83 -9.49 -10.16
N GLY A 182 2.92 -9.46 -9.20
CA GLY A 182 3.17 -9.93 -7.85
C GLY A 182 1.91 -10.43 -7.17
N MET A 183 2.10 -11.16 -6.08
CA MET A 183 1.03 -11.63 -5.23
C MET A 183 1.35 -11.39 -3.77
N ASP A 184 0.39 -10.87 -3.02
CA ASP A 184 0.50 -10.71 -1.57
C ASP A 184 -0.56 -11.57 -0.88
N LEU A 185 -0.27 -12.03 0.34
CA LEU A 185 -1.20 -12.69 1.24
C LEU A 185 -1.21 -11.99 2.58
N GLY A 186 -2.38 -11.90 3.20
CA GLY A 186 -2.59 -11.28 4.50
C GLY A 186 -3.39 -12.18 5.41
N PHE A 187 -3.09 -12.14 6.69
CA PHE A 187 -3.83 -12.79 7.77
C PHE A 187 -3.97 -11.81 8.92
N GLN A 188 -5.16 -11.78 9.54
CA GLN A 188 -5.39 -11.08 10.80
C GLN A 188 -6.15 -11.96 11.77
N MET A 189 -5.82 -11.80 13.05
CA MET A 189 -6.52 -12.43 14.16
C MET A 189 -6.80 -11.39 15.24
N LYS A 190 -8.02 -11.38 15.76
CA LYS A 190 -8.43 -10.55 16.89
C LYS A 190 -8.89 -11.44 18.02
N TYR A 191 -8.38 -11.18 19.22
CA TYR A 191 -8.77 -11.85 20.45
C TYR A 191 -8.90 -10.83 21.58
N LYS A 192 -10.14 -10.51 21.96
CA LYS A 192 -10.45 -9.43 22.91
C LYS A 192 -9.78 -8.11 22.48
N SER A 193 -8.95 -7.52 23.36
CA SER A 193 -8.18 -6.30 23.11
C SER A 193 -6.91 -6.51 22.26
N TRP A 194 -6.54 -7.75 21.95
CA TRP A 194 -5.36 -8.07 21.17
C TRP A 194 -5.69 -8.24 19.69
N ARG A 195 -4.81 -7.74 18.83
CA ARG A 195 -4.83 -7.99 17.38
C ARG A 195 -3.46 -8.44 16.92
N PHE A 196 -3.46 -9.35 15.96
CA PHE A 196 -2.27 -9.92 15.34
C PHE A 196 -2.42 -9.82 13.84
N GLY A 197 -1.35 -9.45 13.15
CA GLY A 197 -1.28 -9.31 11.70
C GLY A 197 -0.06 -10.02 11.14
N LEU A 198 -0.24 -10.67 10.00
CA LEU A 198 0.84 -11.22 9.19
C LEU A 198 0.52 -10.92 7.73
N THR A 199 1.45 -10.27 7.03
CA THR A 199 1.37 -10.05 5.59
C THR A 199 2.61 -10.64 4.94
N ALA A 200 2.45 -11.48 3.93
CA ALA A 200 3.50 -11.94 3.05
C ALA A 200 3.37 -11.22 1.72
N LYS A 201 4.23 -10.23 1.48
CA LYS A 201 4.29 -9.48 0.23
C LYS A 201 5.16 -10.21 -0.78
N ASP A 202 4.74 -10.20 -2.04
CA ASP A 202 5.49 -10.76 -3.17
C ASP A 202 5.84 -12.24 -3.00
N ILE A 203 4.89 -13.06 -2.50
CA ILE A 203 5.10 -14.47 -2.14
C ILE A 203 5.57 -15.34 -3.31
N THR A 204 5.20 -14.96 -4.54
CA THR A 204 5.61 -15.65 -5.78
C THR A 204 6.93 -15.15 -6.34
N THR A 205 7.61 -14.21 -5.67
CA THR A 205 8.69 -13.40 -6.24
C THR A 205 8.18 -12.55 -7.41
N SER A 206 8.28 -11.23 -7.30
CA SER A 206 7.73 -10.32 -8.30
C SER A 206 8.79 -9.97 -9.35
N TYR A 207 8.55 -10.37 -10.59
CA TYR A 207 9.42 -10.07 -11.74
C TYR A 207 8.95 -8.79 -12.41
N THR A 208 9.90 -7.92 -12.76
CA THR A 208 9.66 -6.68 -13.53
C THR A 208 10.54 -6.70 -14.76
N ALA A 209 9.94 -6.77 -15.95
CA ALA A 209 10.63 -6.84 -17.23
C ALA A 209 10.67 -5.48 -17.90
N TRP A 210 11.87 -4.98 -18.16
CA TRP A 210 12.12 -3.70 -18.82
C TRP A 210 12.30 -3.86 -20.32
N SER A 211 11.71 -2.94 -21.07
CA SER A 211 11.89 -2.74 -22.50
C SER A 211 12.45 -1.34 -22.73
N PHE A 212 13.48 -1.24 -23.55
CA PHE A 212 14.18 0.01 -23.87
C PHE A 212 13.91 0.40 -25.31
N HIS A 213 13.56 1.67 -25.52
CA HIS A 213 13.13 2.25 -26.80
C HIS A 213 14.02 3.44 -27.18
N LEU A 214 15.33 3.29 -26.98
CA LEU A 214 16.30 4.32 -27.34
C LEU A 214 16.29 4.56 -28.85
N ASN A 215 16.24 5.82 -29.25
CA ASN A 215 16.40 6.23 -30.64
C ASN A 215 17.89 6.14 -31.07
N ASP A 216 18.15 6.27 -32.38
CA ASP A 216 19.51 6.06 -32.89
C ASP A 216 20.50 7.14 -32.43
N HIS A 217 20.03 8.37 -32.22
CA HIS A 217 20.82 9.46 -31.66
C HIS A 217 21.20 9.20 -30.20
N GLU A 218 20.26 8.76 -29.38
CA GLU A 218 20.49 8.37 -27.98
C GLU A 218 21.53 7.25 -27.87
N LYS A 219 21.42 6.22 -28.73
CA LYS A 219 22.38 5.12 -28.80
C LYS A 219 23.77 5.60 -29.19
N GLU A 220 23.87 6.53 -30.15
CA GLU A 220 25.15 7.09 -30.57
C GLU A 220 25.83 7.86 -29.44
N VAL A 221 25.10 8.74 -28.76
CA VAL A 221 25.65 9.53 -27.64
C VAL A 221 26.07 8.61 -26.49
N PHE A 222 25.23 7.62 -26.13
CA PHE A 222 25.55 6.67 -25.06
C PHE A 222 26.78 5.84 -25.40
N GLY A 223 26.92 5.39 -26.66
CA GLY A 223 28.10 4.68 -27.14
C GLY A 223 29.37 5.53 -27.06
N LYS A 224 29.29 6.81 -27.43
CA LYS A 224 30.42 7.76 -27.36
C LYS A 224 30.88 8.03 -25.92
N THR A 225 29.96 8.03 -24.96
CA THR A 225 30.29 8.22 -23.53
C THR A 225 30.63 6.91 -22.81
N GLY A 226 30.72 5.78 -23.53
CA GLY A 226 31.03 4.48 -22.96
C GLY A 226 29.92 3.88 -22.09
N ASN A 227 28.68 4.37 -22.23
CA ASN A 227 27.53 3.82 -21.53
C ASN A 227 27.05 2.52 -22.22
N GLU A 228 26.60 1.56 -21.42
CA GLU A 228 25.94 0.37 -21.96
C GLU A 228 24.61 0.75 -22.60
N ILE A 229 24.29 0.14 -23.75
CA ILE A 229 23.01 0.30 -24.44
C ILE A 229 22.12 -0.88 -24.04
N PRO A 230 21.19 -0.69 -23.08
CA PRO A 230 20.35 -1.78 -22.61
C PRO A 230 19.31 -2.17 -23.67
N ILE A 231 19.09 -3.47 -23.83
CA ILE A 231 18.10 -4.02 -24.79
C ILE A 231 16.87 -4.54 -24.04
N LYS A 232 17.10 -5.39 -23.03
CA LYS A 232 16.10 -5.89 -22.08
C LYS A 232 16.76 -6.15 -20.76
N SER A 233 16.05 -5.93 -19.66
CA SER A 233 16.51 -6.31 -18.32
C SER A 233 15.35 -6.84 -17.49
N TYR A 234 15.68 -7.61 -16.46
CA TYR A 234 14.72 -8.16 -15.52
C TYR A 234 15.17 -7.82 -14.11
N GLU A 235 14.24 -7.27 -13.34
CA GLU A 235 14.42 -6.99 -11.93
C GLU A 235 13.53 -7.91 -11.10
N VAL A 236 14.03 -8.34 -9.95
CA VAL A 236 13.33 -9.30 -9.10
C VAL A 236 13.20 -8.76 -7.69
N MET A 237 11.97 -8.73 -7.18
CA MET A 237 11.66 -8.38 -5.80
C MET A 237 11.35 -9.64 -5.00
N MET A 238 12.18 -9.92 -4.01
CA MET A 238 12.07 -11.10 -3.14
C MET A 238 10.94 -10.94 -2.11
N PRO A 239 10.38 -12.06 -1.60
CA PRO A 239 9.32 -12.02 -0.60
C PRO A 239 9.70 -11.21 0.64
N ARG A 240 8.72 -10.51 1.21
CA ARG A 240 8.84 -9.80 2.50
C ARG A 240 7.72 -10.21 3.43
N LEU A 241 8.00 -10.32 4.72
CA LEU A 241 7.01 -10.62 5.75
C LEU A 241 6.84 -9.42 6.66
N ASN A 242 5.60 -9.00 6.91
CA ASN A 242 5.26 -7.95 7.85
C ASN A 242 4.44 -8.53 8.99
N PHE A 243 4.98 -8.53 10.19
CA PHE A 243 4.29 -8.97 11.40
C PHE A 243 3.79 -7.76 12.17
N GLY A 244 2.64 -7.91 12.83
CA GLY A 244 2.06 -6.88 13.70
C GLY A 244 1.43 -7.50 14.94
N VAL A 245 1.62 -6.85 16.08
CA VAL A 245 0.92 -7.16 17.34
C VAL A 245 0.43 -5.85 17.92
N ALA A 246 -0.87 -5.76 18.17
CA ALA A 246 -1.49 -4.57 18.71
C ALA A 246 -2.37 -4.86 19.93
N HIS A 247 -2.48 -3.86 20.79
CA HIS A 247 -3.30 -3.91 21.99
C HIS A 247 -4.10 -2.62 22.18
N THR A 248 -5.39 -2.76 22.50
CA THR A 248 -6.26 -1.66 22.93
C THR A 248 -6.40 -1.66 24.45
N PHE A 249 -5.88 -0.63 25.11
CA PHE A 249 -5.75 -0.61 26.57
C PHE A 249 -7.07 -0.35 27.31
N LEU A 250 -7.94 0.46 26.71
CA LEU A 250 -9.19 0.89 27.32
C LEU A 250 -10.37 0.08 26.79
N LYS A 251 -11.43 -0.02 27.59
CA LYS A 251 -12.66 -0.71 27.17
C LYS A 251 -13.27 0.04 25.98
N PRO A 252 -13.89 -0.67 25.01
CA PRO A 252 -14.49 -0.06 23.83
C PRO A 252 -15.55 1.02 24.15
N ASP A 253 -16.22 0.92 25.29
CA ASP A 253 -17.29 1.84 25.71
C ASP A 253 -16.76 3.19 26.24
N ASN A 254 -15.44 3.33 26.43
CA ASN A 254 -14.86 4.58 26.86
C ASN A 254 -14.76 5.57 25.69
N ASP A 255 -15.14 6.82 25.93
CA ASP A 255 -14.94 7.92 24.98
C ASP A 255 -13.46 8.06 24.58
N PHE A 256 -12.55 7.86 25.52
CA PHE A 256 -11.12 7.87 25.25
C PHE A 256 -10.60 6.45 25.04
N GLN A 257 -9.85 6.23 23.96
CA GLN A 257 -9.21 4.96 23.65
C GLN A 257 -7.73 5.15 23.33
N VAL A 258 -6.93 4.14 23.68
CA VAL A 258 -5.51 4.08 23.33
C VAL A 258 -5.22 2.73 22.69
N LEU A 259 -4.60 2.78 21.51
CA LEU A 259 -4.14 1.64 20.74
C LEU A 259 -2.62 1.76 20.59
N ALA A 260 -1.89 0.67 20.85
CA ALA A 260 -0.48 0.57 20.47
C ALA A 260 -0.30 -0.63 19.53
N GLU A 261 0.59 -0.50 18.55
CA GLU A 261 1.00 -1.57 17.64
C GLU A 261 2.53 -1.63 17.54
N LEU A 262 3.07 -2.85 17.66
CA LEU A 262 4.44 -3.18 17.32
C LEU A 262 4.43 -3.95 16.00
N GLY A 263 5.31 -3.56 15.08
CA GLY A 263 5.46 -4.20 13.78
C GLY A 263 6.91 -4.60 13.49
N PHE A 264 7.08 -5.59 12.62
CA PHE A 264 8.39 -6.06 12.16
C PHE A 264 8.34 -6.32 10.66
N ASP A 265 9.22 -5.66 9.92
CA ASP A 265 9.42 -5.91 8.50
C ASP A 265 10.63 -6.82 8.31
N VAL A 266 10.39 -8.00 7.74
CA VAL A 266 11.39 -9.03 7.52
C VAL A 266 11.62 -9.16 6.01
N THR A 267 12.82 -8.81 5.54
CA THR A 267 13.19 -8.93 4.13
C THR A 267 14.07 -10.16 3.89
N THR A 268 13.95 -10.77 2.71
CA THR A 268 14.67 -12.01 2.34
C THR A 268 15.68 -11.79 1.19
N ASP A 269 15.91 -10.54 0.83
CA ASP A 269 16.80 -10.12 -0.25
C ASP A 269 18.27 -9.99 0.17
N GLY A 270 18.62 -10.35 1.40
CA GLY A 270 19.98 -10.29 1.92
C GLY A 270 20.15 -9.19 2.96
N LYS A 271 21.39 -8.71 3.06
CA LYS A 271 21.78 -7.73 4.08
C LYS A 271 21.32 -6.32 3.67
N ARG A 272 20.36 -5.77 4.41
CA ARG A 272 19.93 -4.36 4.30
C ARG A 272 20.52 -3.52 5.44
N SER A 273 20.50 -2.20 5.28
CA SER A 273 20.85 -1.26 6.35
C SER A 273 19.71 -1.20 7.37
N THR A 274 19.51 -2.25 8.16
CA THR A 274 18.47 -2.33 9.19
C THR A 274 19.09 -2.59 10.56
N LEU A 275 18.32 -2.49 11.64
CA LEU A 275 18.79 -2.75 12.99
C LEU A 275 19.37 -4.16 13.16
N ILE A 276 18.69 -5.17 12.59
CA ILE A 276 19.12 -6.57 12.56
C ILE A 276 19.38 -6.96 11.10
N ALA A 277 20.63 -6.86 10.68
CA ALA A 277 21.04 -7.11 9.30
C ALA A 277 21.84 -8.43 9.18
N SER A 278 21.27 -9.42 8.51
CA SER A 278 21.92 -10.71 8.20
C SER A 278 21.72 -11.09 6.73
N ASN A 279 22.35 -12.19 6.31
CA ASN A 279 22.14 -12.81 5.00
C ASN A 279 21.57 -14.22 5.25
N PRO A 280 20.38 -14.58 4.76
CA PRO A 280 19.55 -13.86 3.78
C PRO A 280 18.49 -12.90 4.36
N ILE A 281 18.39 -12.78 5.69
CA ILE A 281 17.28 -12.09 6.35
C ILE A 281 17.72 -10.79 7.03
N SER A 282 16.95 -9.73 6.82
CA SER A 282 17.06 -8.47 7.57
C SER A 282 15.74 -8.12 8.26
N ILE A 283 15.78 -7.53 9.45
CA ILE A 283 14.59 -7.21 10.26
C ILE A 283 14.63 -5.74 10.69
N ASP A 284 13.53 -5.03 10.41
CA ASP A 284 13.31 -3.64 10.80
C ASP A 284 12.07 -3.51 11.71
N PRO A 285 12.26 -3.19 13.00
CA PRO A 285 11.15 -3.00 13.93
C PRO A 285 10.48 -1.63 13.74
N LYS A 286 9.20 -1.54 14.08
CA LYS A 286 8.46 -0.29 14.13
C LYS A 286 7.41 -0.31 15.21
N MET A 287 7.03 0.87 15.67
CA MET A 287 6.00 1.02 16.69
C MET A 287 5.14 2.24 16.41
N GLY A 288 3.87 2.14 16.77
CA GLY A 288 2.91 3.23 16.64
C GLY A 288 1.91 3.22 17.80
N VAL A 289 1.46 4.41 18.17
CA VAL A 289 0.42 4.63 19.17
C VAL A 289 -0.64 5.57 18.58
N GLU A 290 -1.91 5.24 18.82
CA GLU A 290 -3.07 6.05 18.45
C GLU A 290 -3.92 6.28 19.70
N ALA A 291 -4.05 7.54 20.10
CA ALA A 291 -5.03 7.99 21.08
C ALA A 291 -6.24 8.53 20.33
N SER A 292 -7.44 8.18 20.76
CA SER A 292 -8.67 8.68 20.14
C SER A 292 -9.68 9.14 21.17
N TYR A 293 -10.48 10.14 20.78
CA TYR A 293 -11.59 10.65 21.56
C TYR A 293 -12.88 10.56 20.73
N LYS A 294 -13.88 9.87 21.29
CA LYS A 294 -15.21 9.59 20.72
C LYS A 294 -15.15 9.02 19.29
N ASN A 295 -14.08 8.29 18.96
CA ASN A 295 -13.82 7.78 17.61
C ASN A 295 -13.93 8.88 16.53
N THR A 296 -13.64 10.13 16.91
CA THR A 296 -13.83 11.33 16.08
C THR A 296 -12.50 12.05 15.89
N ILE A 297 -11.74 12.26 16.98
CA ILE A 297 -10.43 12.90 16.95
C ILE A 297 -9.38 11.83 17.24
N PHE A 298 -8.30 11.82 16.46
CA PHE A 298 -7.21 10.86 16.60
C PHE A 298 -5.87 11.59 16.64
N LEU A 299 -5.03 11.23 17.60
CA LEU A 299 -3.64 11.68 17.70
C LEU A 299 -2.74 10.46 17.61
N ARG A 300 -1.71 10.55 16.77
CA ARG A 300 -0.84 9.44 16.42
C ARG A 300 0.61 9.83 16.53
N ALA A 301 1.42 8.89 16.99
CA ALA A 301 2.86 8.98 16.95
C ALA A 301 3.41 7.59 16.62
N GLY A 302 4.55 7.56 15.93
CA GLY A 302 5.24 6.32 15.64
C GLY A 302 6.72 6.53 15.39
N VAL A 303 7.48 5.45 15.52
CA VAL A 303 8.90 5.40 15.15
C VAL A 303 9.20 4.08 14.45
N GLY A 304 9.96 4.15 13.37
CA GLY A 304 10.34 3.00 12.54
C GLY A 304 11.55 3.31 11.68
N ASN A 305 11.80 2.49 10.66
CA ASN A 305 12.92 2.64 9.71
C ASN A 305 14.26 2.79 10.44
N PHE A 306 14.62 1.81 11.28
CA PHE A 306 15.86 1.87 12.04
C PHE A 306 17.02 1.36 11.19
N TYR A 307 17.99 2.23 10.90
CA TYR A 307 19.17 1.87 10.12
C TYR A 307 20.47 2.33 10.77
N ARG A 308 21.57 1.66 10.41
CA ARG A 308 22.91 2.03 10.86
C ARG A 308 23.60 2.88 9.79
N ALA A 309 23.84 4.14 10.11
CA ALA A 309 24.60 5.07 9.28
C ALA A 309 26.07 5.11 9.71
N LEU A 310 26.96 5.45 8.78
CA LEU A 310 28.37 5.73 9.07
C LEU A 310 28.50 7.17 9.54
N ASP A 311 29.32 7.40 10.55
CA ASP A 311 29.66 8.73 11.02
C ASP A 311 30.46 9.47 9.93
N ASN A 312 29.87 10.51 9.35
CA ASN A 312 30.50 11.31 8.29
C ASN A 312 31.76 12.05 8.75
N SER A 313 31.98 12.18 10.07
CA SER A 313 33.21 12.73 10.64
C SER A 313 34.33 11.68 10.82
N ASP A 314 34.01 10.39 10.64
CA ASP A 314 34.96 9.29 10.77
C ASP A 314 35.56 8.89 9.42
N THR A 315 36.77 9.37 9.15
CA THR A 315 37.54 9.03 7.94
C THR A 315 37.90 7.54 7.84
N LEU A 316 37.80 6.77 8.93
CA LEU A 316 38.08 5.34 8.94
C LEU A 316 36.83 4.48 8.65
N ASN A 317 35.64 5.07 8.53
CA ASN A 317 34.37 4.37 8.28
C ASN A 317 34.07 3.23 9.28
N VAL A 318 34.50 3.38 10.53
CA VAL A 318 34.33 2.35 11.57
C VAL A 318 33.14 2.68 12.47
N LYS A 319 32.95 3.96 12.80
CA LYS A 319 31.89 4.42 13.69
C LYS A 319 30.55 4.39 12.99
N LYS A 320 29.58 3.76 13.67
CA LYS A 320 28.19 3.67 13.21
C LYS A 320 27.26 4.20 14.29
N TYR A 321 26.26 4.98 13.88
CA TYR A 321 25.16 5.40 14.73
C TYR A 321 23.84 4.88 14.18
N THR A 322 22.84 4.75 15.05
CA THR A 322 21.50 4.31 14.65
C THR A 322 20.66 5.54 14.35
N VAL A 323 20.11 5.58 13.14
CA VAL A 323 19.10 6.55 12.74
C VAL A 323 17.73 5.89 12.85
N PHE A 324 16.74 6.67 13.24
CA PHE A 324 15.34 6.26 13.30
C PHE A 324 14.48 7.34 12.68
N GLN A 325 13.29 6.96 12.21
CA GLN A 325 12.35 7.85 11.59
C GLN A 325 11.13 8.07 12.49
N PRO A 326 10.98 9.24 13.13
CA PRO A 326 9.77 9.59 13.84
C PRO A 326 8.66 9.97 12.87
N SER A 327 7.42 9.78 13.31
CA SER A 327 6.22 10.20 12.61
C SER A 327 5.18 10.68 13.61
N ILE A 328 4.40 11.69 13.22
CA ILE A 328 3.24 12.15 13.96
C ILE A 328 2.06 12.27 13.01
N GLY A 329 0.85 12.14 13.54
CA GLY A 329 -0.35 12.32 12.74
C GLY A 329 -1.56 12.75 13.56
N VAL A 330 -2.51 13.37 12.87
CA VAL A 330 -3.82 13.74 13.39
C VAL A 330 -4.89 13.24 12.45
N GLY A 331 -6.02 12.83 13.00
CA GLY A 331 -7.17 12.36 12.24
C GLY A 331 -8.45 12.98 12.74
N PHE A 332 -9.37 13.21 11.82
CA PHE A 332 -10.72 13.66 12.12
C PHE A 332 -11.73 12.85 11.32
N LYS A 333 -12.69 12.21 12.02
CA LYS A 333 -13.77 11.43 11.42
C LYS A 333 -15.11 11.98 11.85
N VAL A 334 -15.94 12.37 10.88
CA VAL A 334 -17.33 12.77 11.11
C VAL A 334 -18.23 12.03 10.15
N LYS A 335 -19.16 11.24 10.72
CA LYS A 335 -20.11 10.41 9.97
C LYS A 335 -19.37 9.53 8.95
N SER A 336 -19.61 9.79 7.67
CA SER A 336 -19.08 9.06 6.52
C SER A 336 -17.75 9.63 6.00
N PHE A 337 -17.22 10.71 6.57
CA PHE A 337 -16.00 11.34 6.08
C PHE A 337 -14.90 11.23 7.13
N ALA A 338 -13.70 10.84 6.69
CA ALA A 338 -12.50 10.92 7.50
C ALA A 338 -11.40 11.66 6.72
N ILE A 339 -10.66 12.50 7.41
CA ILE A 339 -9.45 13.15 6.94
C ILE A 339 -8.33 12.87 7.94
N ASP A 340 -7.18 12.48 7.42
CA ASP A 340 -5.99 12.21 8.21
C ASP A 340 -4.83 12.99 7.61
N TYR A 341 -3.98 13.50 8.50
CA TYR A 341 -2.73 14.17 8.16
C TYR A 341 -1.59 13.49 8.93
N ALA A 342 -0.44 13.34 8.27
CA ALA A 342 0.78 12.86 8.89
C ALA A 342 1.98 13.70 8.45
N PHE A 343 2.93 13.81 9.37
CA PHE A 343 4.21 14.45 9.16
C PHE A 343 5.31 13.43 9.43
N THR A 344 6.02 13.06 8.38
CA THR A 344 7.02 11.98 8.37
C THR A 344 8.01 12.23 7.24
N SER A 345 9.16 11.57 7.20
CA SER A 345 10.12 11.69 6.08
C SER A 345 10.13 10.41 5.21
N LEU A 346 10.87 10.44 4.10
CA LEU A 346 11.43 9.21 3.55
C LEU A 346 12.84 9.03 4.10
N GLN A 347 13.33 7.80 4.08
CA GLN A 347 14.68 7.38 4.46
C GLN A 347 15.74 8.42 4.04
N MET A 348 16.24 9.21 4.99
CA MET A 348 17.26 10.22 4.73
C MET A 348 18.20 10.35 5.93
N GLN A 349 19.50 10.26 5.64
CA GLN A 349 20.60 10.52 6.56
C GLN A 349 20.72 12.02 6.81
N ASP A 350 21.12 12.39 8.04
CA ASP A 350 21.54 13.69 8.60
C ASP A 350 20.66 14.94 8.39
N ASN A 351 19.84 15.02 7.34
CA ASN A 351 18.90 16.11 7.08
C ASN A 351 17.58 15.56 6.51
N PRO A 352 16.70 14.99 7.35
CA PRO A 352 15.45 14.43 6.88
C PRO A 352 14.55 15.54 6.34
N LEU A 353 14.32 15.52 5.02
CA LEU A 353 13.27 16.33 4.41
C LEU A 353 11.91 15.76 4.83
N MET A 354 11.34 16.35 5.87
CA MET A 354 10.02 16.01 6.34
C MET A 354 8.98 16.33 5.26
N SER A 355 7.96 15.50 5.19
CA SER A 355 6.96 15.49 4.14
C SER A 355 5.57 15.50 4.75
N HIS A 356 4.67 16.20 4.07
CA HIS A 356 3.27 16.31 4.43
C HIS A 356 2.49 15.22 3.70
N VAL A 357 1.75 14.41 4.45
CA VAL A 357 0.89 13.37 3.89
C VAL A 357 -0.54 13.65 4.27
N ILE A 358 -1.41 13.74 3.29
CA ILE A 358 -2.84 13.97 3.48
C ILE A 358 -3.59 12.78 2.91
N SER A 359 -4.58 12.27 3.64
CA SER A 359 -5.47 11.25 3.13
C SER A 359 -6.91 11.49 3.54
N ILE A 360 -7.83 11.16 2.64
CA ILE A 360 -9.28 11.24 2.87
C ILE A 360 -9.91 9.86 2.68
N ARG A 361 -10.97 9.58 3.42
CA ARG A 361 -11.77 8.36 3.28
C ARG A 361 -13.26 8.69 3.33
N LEU A 362 -14.01 8.06 2.44
CA LEU A 362 -15.47 8.13 2.38
C LEU A 362 -16.07 6.76 2.67
N ASP A 363 -16.90 6.69 3.72
CA ASP A 363 -17.62 5.51 4.20
C ASP A 363 -19.08 5.59 3.74
N ILE A 364 -19.42 4.93 2.64
CA ILE A 364 -20.76 5.00 2.01
C ILE A 364 -21.65 3.86 2.54
N MET A 365 -22.81 4.23 3.08
CA MET A 365 -23.86 3.31 3.54
C MET A 365 -24.99 3.27 2.50
N LYS A 366 -25.44 2.08 2.07
CA LYS A 366 -26.59 1.94 1.19
C LYS A 366 -27.87 2.25 1.96
N ALA A 367 -28.76 3.03 1.34
CA ALA A 367 -30.09 3.25 1.90
C ALA A 367 -30.82 1.91 2.05
N LYS A 368 -31.40 1.65 3.24
CA LYS A 368 -32.30 0.51 3.41
C LYS A 368 -33.50 0.71 2.47
N LYS A 369 -33.69 -0.19 1.50
CA LYS A 369 -34.97 -0.25 0.76
C LYS A 369 -36.07 -0.47 1.79
N LYS A 370 -37.04 0.45 1.87
CA LYS A 370 -38.30 0.19 2.57
C LYS A 370 -38.88 -1.12 2.01
N PRO A 371 -39.36 -2.05 2.84
CA PRO A 371 -40.20 -3.13 2.34
C PRO A 371 -41.31 -2.50 1.50
N ALA A 372 -41.56 -3.02 0.30
CA ALA A 372 -42.77 -2.64 -0.41
C ALA A 372 -43.94 -3.02 0.50
N ASP A 373 -44.77 -2.04 0.88
CA ASP A 373 -46.00 -2.31 1.59
C ASP A 373 -46.85 -3.24 0.73
N SER A 374 -46.89 -4.53 1.09
CA SER A 374 -47.75 -5.53 0.44
C SER A 374 -49.22 -5.41 0.88
N ASN A 375 -49.62 -4.25 1.40
CA ASN A 375 -50.97 -3.97 1.92
C ASN A 375 -51.65 -2.80 1.19
N SER A 376 -51.32 -2.54 -0.09
CA SER A 376 -52.27 -1.83 -0.94
C SER A 376 -53.35 -2.83 -1.37
N SER A 377 -54.45 -2.87 -0.62
CA SER A 377 -55.69 -3.51 -1.07
C SER A 377 -56.02 -3.05 -2.50
N PRO A 378 -56.46 -3.94 -3.41
CA PRO A 378 -56.90 -3.50 -4.72
C PRO A 378 -58.04 -2.49 -4.54
N LEU A 379 -57.92 -1.35 -5.23
CA LEU A 379 -58.97 -0.33 -5.29
C LEU A 379 -60.32 -1.00 -5.60
N PRO A 380 -61.40 -0.65 -4.89
CA PRO A 380 -62.71 -1.20 -5.20
C PRO A 380 -63.06 -0.82 -6.64
N VAL A 381 -63.32 -1.84 -7.46
CA VAL A 381 -63.85 -1.68 -8.82
C VAL A 381 -65.20 -0.99 -8.68
N THR A 382 -65.29 0.25 -9.15
CA THR A 382 -66.56 0.96 -9.28
C THR A 382 -67.44 0.22 -10.30
N PRO A 383 -68.70 -0.09 -9.98
CA PRO A 383 -69.61 -0.67 -10.97
C PRO A 383 -69.81 0.30 -12.13
N LYS A 384 -69.72 -0.20 -13.36
CA LYS A 384 -70.13 0.55 -14.56
C LYS A 384 -71.60 0.95 -14.43
N PRO A 385 -72.00 2.19 -14.79
CA PRO A 385 -73.41 2.54 -14.89
C PRO A 385 -74.06 1.76 -16.02
N ASP A 386 -75.20 1.13 -15.73
CA ASP A 386 -76.10 0.57 -16.74
C ASP A 386 -76.56 1.70 -17.67
N VAL A 387 -76.16 1.62 -18.94
CA VAL A 387 -76.73 2.42 -20.01
C VAL A 387 -78.10 1.82 -20.33
N LYS A 388 -79.13 2.32 -19.66
CA LYS A 388 -80.51 2.20 -20.15
C LYS A 388 -80.63 3.00 -21.44
N GLY A 389 -80.98 2.32 -22.52
CA GLY A 389 -81.28 2.94 -23.80
C GLY A 389 -82.52 3.84 -23.73
N THR A 390 -82.49 4.90 -24.54
CA THR A 390 -83.67 5.60 -25.02
C THR A 390 -83.42 6.06 -26.45
N ASN A 391 -84.28 5.52 -27.34
CA ASN A 391 -84.63 5.88 -28.72
C ASN A 391 -83.61 5.71 -29.83
#